data_AF-A0A9W4SLL1-F1
#
_entry.id   AF-A0A9W4SLL1-F1
#
_cell.length_a   1.000
_cell.length_b   1.000
_cell.length_c   1.000
_cell.angle_alpha   90.00
_cell.angle_beta   90.00
_cell.angle_gamma   90.00
#
_symmetry.space_group_name_H-M   'P 1'
#
loop_
_entity.id
_entity.type
_entity.pdbx_description
1 polymer ?
#
loop_
_entity_poly.entity_id
_entity_poly.type
_entity_poly.pdbx_seq_one_letter_code
_entity_poly.pdbx_strand_id
1 'polypeptide(L)'
;MTTKNNNLKKNKTGWREIDVSELERMQQPGYRRINQGLTPNATPLAKSKYEICKNILRYKREHNLSEKEIGKLLGIKQVDKLEYLLFRHIDYFTLDELVDYASVLFTPFHLAIHEENNLSPSKPNGLIYLAYQSHSQPNLLTNSVQLTQLEQERNHYQTLYQNRVQKDLEHDQTQKIQQLTHHLQQLEHNLSQERETKTLYQQKATDLETSLMNLAKSKLTGKKESLKLQNYNIMVIQTNELEFKGKTLQEYLEWKYPAKEDKEGVKEIIIGNIDDVRIKFGELDLREFKNLEKIVVNGTSYDAEHKLNSLKIGDCANLKFLGVSFNNLTSVEFLKQLVNPEKLQGLFVNCNNIEPTDIEIFSPFVNLSSFRMGTTSRGLNFRNRFYGSLKSLKNCSNILSNIFCFDFTDIDSGLEYMPLRQHGSKRSSFIECFGDDGEAKTKCVVIQDQLRPFDYDLEA
;
A
#
# COMPACT_ATOMS: atom_id res chain seq x y z
N MET A 1 43.16 11.84 1.49
CA MET A 1 41.71 11.60 1.59
C MET A 1 41.44 10.22 1.00
N THR A 2 41.20 9.20 1.83
CA THR A 2 40.88 7.84 1.41
C THR A 2 39.38 7.72 1.20
N THR A 3 38.95 7.60 -0.05
CA THR A 3 37.56 7.30 -0.45
C THR A 3 37.17 5.93 0.11
N LYS A 4 36.26 5.91 1.09
CA LYS A 4 35.67 4.67 1.61
C LYS A 4 34.74 4.09 0.56
N ASN A 5 35.08 2.91 0.05
CA ASN A 5 34.32 2.20 -0.96
C ASN A 5 33.35 1.25 -0.25
N ASN A 6 32.05 1.53 -0.29
CA ASN A 6 31.07 0.89 0.58
C ASN A 6 30.07 0.02 -0.20
N ASN A 7 30.45 -1.24 -0.44
CA ASN A 7 29.55 -2.23 -1.00
C ASN A 7 29.17 -3.22 0.10
N LEU A 8 27.87 -3.46 0.34
CA LEU A 8 27.34 -4.36 1.40
C LEU A 8 26.19 -5.22 0.84
N LYS A 9 26.11 -6.51 1.20
CA LYS A 9 25.11 -7.50 0.73
C LYS A 9 24.43 -8.19 1.90
N LYS A 10 23.11 -8.39 1.78
CA LYS A 10 22.24 -8.95 2.82
C LYS A 10 22.32 -10.47 2.86
N ASN A 11 22.47 -11.06 4.05
CA ASN A 11 22.26 -12.48 4.30
C ASN A 11 21.30 -12.69 5.49
N LYS A 12 20.99 -13.96 5.81
CA LYS A 12 20.05 -14.32 6.88
C LYS A 12 20.41 -13.78 8.27
N THR A 13 21.64 -13.30 8.51
CA THR A 13 22.09 -12.78 9.81
C THR A 13 22.44 -11.29 9.81
N GLY A 14 22.25 -10.57 8.70
CA GLY A 14 22.49 -9.14 8.59
C GLY A 14 23.18 -8.74 7.28
N TRP A 15 23.68 -7.52 7.21
CA TRP A 15 24.51 -7.03 6.11
C TRP A 15 25.97 -7.40 6.36
N ARG A 16 26.64 -8.03 5.38
CA ARG A 16 28.11 -8.18 5.37
C ARG A 16 28.69 -7.28 4.29
N GLU A 17 29.90 -6.76 4.53
CA GLU A 17 30.67 -6.07 3.49
C GLU A 17 30.69 -6.98 2.26
N ILE A 18 30.23 -6.46 1.12
CA ILE A 18 30.49 -7.07 -0.17
C ILE A 18 32.00 -7.01 -0.26
N ASP A 19 32.59 -8.18 -0.17
CA ASP A 19 33.99 -8.38 -0.48
C ASP A 19 34.24 -7.67 -1.82
N VAL A 20 35.24 -6.80 -1.87
CA VAL A 20 35.62 -6.08 -3.10
C VAL A 20 35.78 -7.09 -4.25
N SER A 21 36.23 -8.30 -3.96
CA SER A 21 36.30 -9.40 -4.92
C SER A 21 34.93 -9.84 -5.48
N GLU A 22 33.86 -9.79 -4.68
CA GLU A 22 32.50 -10.10 -5.13
C GLU A 22 31.93 -8.97 -6.00
N LEU A 23 32.25 -7.70 -5.69
CA LEU A 23 31.87 -6.57 -6.56
C LEU A 23 32.63 -6.62 -7.89
N GLU A 24 33.94 -6.86 -7.85
CA GLU A 24 34.78 -7.03 -9.04
C GLU A 24 34.28 -8.20 -9.88
N ARG A 25 33.78 -9.28 -9.24
CA ARG A 25 33.09 -10.39 -9.91
C ARG A 25 31.77 -9.97 -10.55
N MET A 26 30.96 -9.15 -9.89
CA MET A 26 29.72 -8.62 -10.46
C MET A 26 29.95 -7.75 -11.70
N GLN A 27 31.12 -7.11 -11.78
CA GLN A 27 31.52 -6.27 -12.92
C GLN A 27 32.16 -7.07 -14.06
N GLN A 28 32.49 -8.35 -13.87
CA GLN A 28 33.06 -9.16 -14.95
C GLN A 28 32.03 -9.41 -16.05
N PRO A 29 32.41 -9.26 -17.33
CA PRO A 29 31.58 -9.68 -18.45
C PRO A 29 31.14 -11.15 -18.28
N GLY A 30 29.84 -11.40 -18.35
CA GLY A 30 29.26 -12.74 -18.19
C GLY A 30 28.93 -13.14 -16.75
N TYR A 31 28.99 -12.24 -15.77
CA TYR A 31 28.43 -12.49 -14.44
C TYR A 31 26.90 -12.56 -14.50
N ARG A 32 26.34 -13.71 -14.07
CA ARG A 32 24.95 -14.12 -14.36
C ARG A 32 23.96 -13.81 -13.24
N ARG A 33 24.42 -13.23 -12.13
CA ARG A 33 23.58 -12.89 -10.97
C ARG A 33 23.29 -11.39 -10.93
N ILE A 34 22.93 -10.84 -12.08
CA ILE A 34 22.50 -9.45 -12.25
C ILE A 34 21.10 -9.48 -12.79
N ASN A 35 20.17 -8.76 -12.15
CA ASN A 35 18.83 -8.64 -12.68
C ASN A 35 18.86 -7.96 -14.06
N GLN A 36 18.48 -8.68 -15.10
CA GLN A 36 18.36 -8.10 -16.43
C GLN A 36 16.98 -7.43 -16.56
N GLY A 37 16.96 -6.10 -16.57
CA GLY A 37 15.73 -5.33 -16.80
C GLY A 37 15.24 -5.44 -18.26
N LEU A 38 13.95 -5.19 -18.47
CA LEU A 38 13.40 -5.05 -19.82
C LEU A 38 13.87 -3.73 -20.45
N THR A 39 14.14 -3.75 -21.76
CA THR A 39 14.32 -2.52 -22.53
C THR A 39 12.98 -1.77 -22.64
N PRO A 40 12.96 -0.43 -22.76
CA PRO A 40 11.72 0.34 -22.91
C PRO A 40 10.80 -0.12 -24.05
N ASN A 41 11.38 -0.68 -25.12
CA ASN A 41 10.65 -1.18 -26.30
C ASN A 41 10.53 -2.72 -26.31
N ALA A 42 10.50 -3.36 -25.13
CA ALA A 42 10.39 -4.81 -25.04
C ALA A 42 9.09 -5.31 -25.70
N THR A 43 9.19 -6.41 -26.45
CA THR A 43 8.03 -7.02 -27.11
C THR A 43 7.04 -7.57 -26.07
N PRO A 44 5.75 -7.74 -26.41
CA PRO A 44 4.77 -8.37 -25.51
C PRO A 44 5.24 -9.73 -24.98
N LEU A 45 5.88 -10.54 -25.83
CA LEU A 45 6.47 -11.81 -25.44
C LEU A 45 7.55 -11.66 -24.36
N ALA A 46 8.46 -10.68 -24.52
CA ALA A 46 9.50 -10.41 -23.53
C ALA A 46 8.90 -9.95 -22.19
N LYS A 47 7.88 -9.08 -22.24
CA LYS A 47 7.12 -8.65 -21.05
C LYS A 47 6.48 -9.84 -20.33
N SER A 48 5.79 -10.72 -21.05
CA SER A 48 5.16 -11.92 -20.47
C SER A 48 6.17 -12.85 -19.81
N LYS A 49 7.30 -13.14 -20.47
CA LYS A 49 8.37 -13.97 -19.88
C LYS A 49 8.92 -13.35 -18.60
N TYR A 50 9.16 -12.04 -18.62
CA TYR A 50 9.70 -11.31 -17.48
C TYR A 50 8.77 -11.33 -16.26
N GLU A 51 7.47 -11.13 -16.49
CA GLU A 51 6.47 -11.21 -15.42
C GLU A 51 6.38 -12.60 -14.80
N ILE A 52 6.50 -13.66 -15.59
CA ILE A 52 6.55 -15.03 -15.05
C ILE A 52 7.78 -15.22 -14.16
N CYS A 53 8.97 -14.81 -14.62
CA CYS A 53 10.18 -14.88 -13.81
C CYS A 53 10.06 -14.06 -12.50
N LYS A 54 9.45 -12.86 -12.58
CA LYS A 54 9.17 -11.99 -11.43
C LYS A 54 8.27 -12.71 -10.41
N ASN A 55 7.19 -13.33 -10.86
CA ASN A 55 6.25 -14.07 -10.01
C ASN A 55 6.90 -15.28 -9.35
N ILE A 56 7.72 -16.05 -10.07
CA ILE A 56 8.46 -17.19 -9.50
C ILE A 56 9.42 -16.71 -8.39
N LEU A 57 10.13 -15.60 -8.63
CA LEU A 57 11.03 -15.02 -7.63
C LEU A 57 10.26 -14.53 -6.39
N ARG A 58 9.08 -13.94 -6.59
CA ARG A 58 8.18 -13.53 -5.50
C ARG A 58 7.73 -14.73 -4.67
N TYR A 59 7.26 -15.80 -5.31
CA TYR A 59 6.87 -17.05 -4.64
C TYR A 59 8.00 -17.61 -3.76
N LYS A 60 9.22 -17.69 -4.32
CA LYS A 60 10.40 -18.12 -3.55
C LYS A 60 10.58 -17.32 -2.26
N ARG A 61 10.36 -16.00 -2.29
CA ARG A 61 10.50 -15.12 -1.11
C ARG A 61 9.37 -15.34 -0.11
N GLU A 62 8.12 -15.31 -0.57
CA GLU A 62 6.93 -15.48 0.28
C GLU A 62 6.93 -16.82 1.02
N HIS A 63 7.48 -17.86 0.39
CA HIS A 63 7.61 -19.19 0.98
C HIS A 63 8.97 -19.47 1.64
N ASN A 64 9.85 -18.46 1.75
CA ASN A 64 11.19 -18.58 2.36
C ASN A 64 12.07 -19.70 1.78
N LEU A 65 11.92 -20.00 0.49
CA LEU A 65 12.63 -21.08 -0.18
C LEU A 65 14.08 -20.70 -0.51
N SER A 66 15.00 -21.62 -0.26
CA SER A 66 16.36 -21.57 -0.80
C SER A 66 16.36 -21.82 -2.31
N GLU A 67 17.44 -21.43 -2.99
CA GLU A 67 17.62 -21.69 -4.44
C GLU A 67 17.55 -23.20 -4.73
N LYS A 68 18.15 -24.04 -3.88
CA LYS A 68 18.10 -25.49 -4.03
C LYS A 68 16.67 -26.05 -3.91
N GLU A 69 15.87 -25.53 -2.99
CA GLU A 69 14.49 -25.98 -2.78
C GLU A 69 13.59 -25.60 -3.95
N ILE A 70 13.65 -24.34 -4.43
CA ILE A 70 12.85 -23.91 -5.59
C ILE A 70 13.30 -24.64 -6.87
N GLY A 71 14.61 -24.88 -7.05
CA GLY A 71 15.12 -25.66 -8.18
C GLY A 71 14.61 -27.10 -8.17
N LYS A 72 14.55 -27.74 -6.98
CA LYS A 72 13.97 -29.07 -6.82
C LYS A 72 12.47 -29.07 -7.13
N LEU A 73 11.74 -28.06 -6.65
CA LEU A 73 10.30 -27.94 -6.87
C LEU A 73 9.97 -27.79 -8.36
N LEU A 74 10.73 -26.96 -9.08
CA LEU A 74 10.57 -26.72 -10.52
C LEU A 74 11.20 -27.81 -11.41
N GLY A 75 11.86 -28.81 -10.84
CA GLY A 75 12.57 -29.84 -11.61
C GLY A 75 13.81 -29.33 -12.36
N ILE A 76 14.35 -28.16 -12.00
CA ILE A 76 15.53 -27.55 -12.65
C ILE A 76 16.81 -28.10 -12.02
N LYS A 77 17.52 -28.96 -12.75
CA LYS A 77 18.77 -29.60 -12.28
C LYS A 77 20.02 -28.74 -12.49
N GLN A 78 20.02 -27.87 -13.50
CA GLN A 78 21.17 -27.05 -13.86
C GLN A 78 21.16 -25.75 -13.04
N VAL A 79 22.23 -25.52 -12.26
CA VAL A 79 22.35 -24.34 -11.39
C VAL A 79 22.28 -23.05 -12.22
N ASP A 80 22.99 -22.98 -13.33
CA ASP A 80 23.01 -21.81 -14.21
C ASP A 80 21.61 -21.48 -14.76
N LYS A 81 20.83 -22.50 -15.15
CA LYS A 81 19.45 -22.31 -15.63
C LYS A 81 18.56 -21.77 -14.51
N LEU A 82 18.73 -22.23 -13.28
CA LEU A 82 17.99 -21.66 -12.15
C LEU A 82 18.41 -20.21 -11.86
N GLU A 83 19.70 -19.88 -11.92
CA GLU A 83 20.16 -18.50 -11.76
C GLU A 83 19.56 -17.60 -12.85
N TYR A 84 19.56 -18.04 -14.12
CA TYR A 84 18.92 -17.28 -15.19
C TYR A 84 17.44 -17.00 -14.93
N LEU A 85 16.71 -17.96 -14.36
CA LEU A 85 15.31 -17.77 -13.98
C LEU A 85 15.16 -16.73 -12.87
N LEU A 86 15.94 -16.87 -11.80
CA LEU A 86 15.84 -16.01 -10.61
C LEU A 86 16.36 -14.59 -10.84
N PHE A 87 17.25 -14.39 -11.81
CA PHE A 87 17.81 -13.08 -12.20
C PHE A 87 17.21 -12.54 -13.52
N ARG A 88 16.10 -13.11 -13.98
CA ARG A 88 15.27 -12.61 -15.09
C ARG A 88 16.00 -12.51 -16.44
N HIS A 89 16.90 -13.44 -16.71
CA HIS A 89 17.54 -13.61 -18.02
C HIS A 89 16.58 -14.31 -19.00
N ILE A 90 15.54 -13.60 -19.42
CA ILE A 90 14.40 -14.13 -20.19
C ILE A 90 14.75 -14.73 -21.55
N ASP A 91 15.91 -14.37 -22.11
CA ASP A 91 16.39 -14.86 -23.41
C ASP A 91 16.77 -16.36 -23.37
N TYR A 92 16.96 -16.93 -22.18
CA TYR A 92 17.33 -18.34 -21.97
C TYR A 92 16.15 -19.29 -21.83
N PHE A 93 14.92 -18.80 -21.93
CA PHE A 93 13.72 -19.61 -21.75
C PHE A 93 12.74 -19.41 -22.90
N THR A 94 12.07 -20.48 -23.31
CA THR A 94 10.84 -20.34 -24.10
C THR A 94 9.70 -19.90 -23.19
N LEU A 95 8.60 -19.39 -23.77
CA LEU A 95 7.42 -19.06 -22.98
C LEU A 95 6.81 -20.33 -22.34
N ASP A 96 6.76 -21.42 -23.09
CA ASP A 96 6.22 -22.71 -22.63
C ASP A 96 6.98 -23.24 -21.40
N GLU A 97 8.33 -23.18 -21.43
CA GLU A 97 9.14 -23.59 -20.27
C GLU A 97 8.80 -22.77 -19.01
N LEU A 98 8.58 -21.46 -19.16
CA LEU A 98 8.22 -20.59 -18.05
C LEU A 98 6.80 -20.87 -17.55
N VAL A 99 5.86 -21.15 -18.44
CA VAL A 99 4.49 -21.54 -18.08
C VAL A 99 4.47 -22.88 -17.35
N ASP A 100 5.28 -23.84 -17.77
CA ASP A 100 5.44 -25.11 -17.07
C ASP A 100 5.95 -24.89 -15.64
N TYR A 101 7.00 -24.07 -15.47
CA TYR A 101 7.51 -23.72 -14.15
C TYR A 101 6.47 -22.99 -13.30
N ALA A 102 5.74 -22.03 -13.88
CA ALA A 102 4.71 -21.28 -13.19
C ALA A 102 3.55 -22.18 -12.74
N SER A 103 3.12 -23.12 -13.58
CA SER A 103 2.00 -24.03 -13.28
C SER A 103 2.29 -24.97 -12.11
N VAL A 104 3.56 -25.25 -11.84
CA VAL A 104 3.98 -26.02 -10.65
C VAL A 104 3.79 -25.21 -9.35
N LEU A 105 3.97 -23.88 -9.41
CA LEU A 105 3.92 -23.01 -8.23
C LEU A 105 2.55 -22.38 -8.00
N PHE A 106 1.81 -22.08 -9.07
CA PHE A 106 0.57 -21.34 -9.06
C PHE A 106 -0.55 -22.19 -9.65
N THR A 107 -1.59 -22.47 -8.87
CA THR A 107 -2.75 -23.21 -9.36
C THR A 107 -4.04 -22.54 -8.87
N PRO A 108 -4.87 -21.97 -9.77
CA PRO A 108 -4.67 -21.83 -11.22
C PRO A 108 -3.66 -20.72 -11.61
N PHE A 109 -2.90 -20.95 -12.68
CA PHE A 109 -2.05 -19.93 -13.31
C PHE A 109 -2.78 -19.32 -14.51
N HIS A 110 -2.89 -17.99 -14.55
CA HIS A 110 -3.50 -17.26 -15.66
C HIS A 110 -2.45 -16.38 -16.35
N LEU A 111 -2.24 -16.61 -17.65
CA LEU A 111 -1.42 -15.75 -18.49
C LEU A 111 -2.33 -14.93 -19.41
N ALA A 112 -2.40 -13.62 -19.17
CA ALA A 112 -3.07 -12.69 -20.07
C ALA A 112 -2.05 -12.14 -21.08
N ILE A 113 -2.37 -12.25 -22.37
CA ILE A 113 -1.65 -11.53 -23.42
C ILE A 113 -2.46 -10.29 -23.73
N HIS A 114 -1.94 -9.13 -23.32
CA HIS A 114 -2.51 -7.85 -23.71
C HIS A 114 -1.91 -7.47 -25.06
N GLU A 115 -2.70 -7.56 -26.13
CA GLU A 115 -2.35 -6.87 -27.37
C GLU A 115 -2.39 -5.37 -27.08
N GLU A 116 -1.23 -4.71 -27.20
CA GLU A 116 -1.17 -3.25 -27.25
C GLU A 116 -1.87 -2.82 -28.55
N ASN A 117 -3.20 -2.72 -28.49
CA ASN A 117 -3.99 -2.09 -29.52
C ASN A 117 -3.56 -0.63 -29.60
N ASN A 118 -2.62 -0.33 -30.49
CA ASN A 118 -2.40 1.02 -31.04
C ASN A 118 -3.59 1.48 -31.91
N LEU A 119 -4.74 0.80 -31.81
CA LEU A 119 -5.96 1.10 -32.53
C LEU A 119 -6.92 1.80 -31.57
N SER A 120 -7.22 3.05 -31.95
CA SER A 120 -8.34 3.89 -31.53
C SER A 120 -9.49 3.13 -30.84
N PRO A 121 -10.06 3.68 -29.75
CA PRO A 121 -11.06 3.01 -28.94
C PRO A 121 -12.41 2.91 -29.69
N SER A 122 -12.64 1.80 -30.41
CA SER A 122 -14.01 1.37 -30.71
C SER A 122 -14.13 -0.14 -30.93
N LYS A 123 -14.75 -0.78 -29.93
CA LYS A 123 -15.46 -2.09 -29.90
C LYS A 123 -14.69 -3.34 -29.41
N PRO A 124 -15.31 -4.16 -28.53
CA PRO A 124 -14.69 -5.35 -27.98
C PRO A 124 -15.12 -6.68 -28.64
N ASN A 125 -14.24 -7.65 -28.46
CA ASN A 125 -14.39 -9.10 -28.42
C ASN A 125 -14.60 -9.88 -29.73
N GLY A 126 -13.50 -10.50 -30.18
CA GLY A 126 -13.51 -11.68 -31.05
C GLY A 126 -12.59 -12.77 -30.48
N LEU A 127 -13.18 -13.89 -30.06
CA LEU A 127 -12.50 -15.16 -29.79
C LEU A 127 -11.77 -15.63 -31.06
N ILE A 128 -10.47 -15.89 -30.96
CA ILE A 128 -9.64 -16.37 -32.08
C ILE A 128 -9.66 -17.91 -32.12
N TYR A 129 -10.06 -18.47 -33.26
CA TYR A 129 -9.98 -19.89 -33.59
C TYR A 129 -8.77 -20.13 -34.50
N LEU A 130 -7.94 -21.13 -34.21
CA LEU A 130 -6.80 -21.52 -35.05
C LEU A 130 -7.29 -22.41 -36.21
N ALA A 131 -7.01 -22.00 -37.45
CA ALA A 131 -7.23 -22.82 -38.65
C ALA A 131 -5.88 -23.22 -39.27
N TYR A 132 -5.69 -24.53 -39.47
CA TYR A 132 -4.55 -25.13 -40.17
C TYR A 132 -4.87 -25.22 -41.66
N GLN A 133 -4.06 -24.62 -42.53
CA GLN A 133 -4.14 -24.79 -43.99
C GLN A 133 -3.13 -25.85 -44.46
N SER A 134 -3.61 -26.90 -45.14
CA SER A 134 -2.77 -27.83 -45.91
C SER A 134 -3.01 -27.64 -47.42
N HIS A 135 -1.92 -27.50 -48.17
CA HIS A 135 -1.92 -27.43 -49.63
C HIS A 135 -1.74 -28.83 -50.21
N SER A 136 -2.74 -29.34 -50.94
CA SER A 136 -2.63 -30.16 -52.17
C SER A 136 -4.00 -30.77 -52.54
N GLN A 137 -4.49 -30.50 -53.75
CA GLN A 137 -5.72 -31.10 -54.29
C GLN A 137 -5.45 -32.51 -54.86
N PRO A 138 -6.36 -33.47 -54.61
CA PRO A 138 -6.81 -34.34 -55.70
C PRO A 138 -8.33 -34.51 -55.79
N ASN A 139 -8.79 -34.57 -57.04
CA ASN A 139 -10.06 -35.11 -57.59
C ASN A 139 -11.36 -34.97 -56.78
N LEU A 140 -12.25 -34.09 -57.29
CA LEU A 140 -13.44 -33.54 -56.61
C LEU A 140 -14.75 -34.33 -56.77
N LEU A 141 -14.79 -35.50 -57.42
CA LEU A 141 -16.09 -36.18 -57.69
C LEU A 141 -16.37 -37.43 -56.86
N THR A 142 -15.36 -38.11 -56.31
CA THR A 142 -15.56 -39.22 -55.34
C THR A 142 -15.52 -38.76 -53.88
N ASN A 143 -15.11 -37.52 -53.61
CA ASN A 143 -14.95 -36.98 -52.26
C ASN A 143 -16.24 -36.38 -51.66
N SER A 144 -17.32 -36.16 -52.42
CA SER A 144 -18.52 -35.50 -51.88
C SER A 144 -19.26 -36.33 -50.84
N VAL A 145 -19.30 -37.66 -51.01
CA VAL A 145 -19.92 -38.57 -50.05
C VAL A 145 -19.07 -38.67 -48.77
N GLN A 146 -17.75 -38.74 -48.91
CA GLN A 146 -16.83 -38.77 -47.77
C GLN A 146 -16.80 -37.44 -47.01
N LEU A 147 -16.86 -36.30 -47.70
CA LEU A 147 -16.98 -34.97 -47.09
C LEU A 147 -18.29 -34.83 -46.31
N THR A 148 -19.41 -35.31 -46.87
CA THR A 148 -20.70 -35.27 -46.17
C THR A 148 -20.69 -36.13 -44.91
N GLN A 149 -20.08 -37.32 -44.97
CA GLN A 149 -19.91 -38.19 -43.80
C GLN A 149 -19.01 -37.56 -42.73
N LEU A 150 -17.87 -36.99 -43.13
CA LEU A 150 -16.96 -36.30 -42.21
C LEU A 150 -17.60 -35.05 -41.58
N GLU A 151 -18.44 -34.34 -42.32
CA GLU A 151 -19.16 -33.18 -41.81
C GLU A 151 -20.26 -33.58 -40.82
N GLN A 152 -20.98 -34.68 -41.09
CA GLN A 152 -21.92 -35.27 -40.15
C GLN A 152 -21.22 -35.75 -38.87
N GLU A 153 -20.06 -36.40 -39.01
CA GLU A 153 -19.26 -36.87 -37.89
C GLU A 153 -18.69 -35.71 -37.06
N ARG A 154 -18.17 -34.66 -37.70
CA ARG A 154 -17.74 -33.42 -37.03
C ARG A 154 -18.88 -32.81 -36.22
N ASN A 155 -20.06 -32.66 -36.81
CA ASN A 155 -21.22 -32.07 -36.13
C ASN A 155 -21.69 -32.95 -34.97
N HIS A 156 -21.61 -34.28 -35.11
CA HIS A 156 -21.91 -35.22 -34.04
C HIS A 156 -20.97 -35.05 -32.83
N TYR A 157 -19.65 -35.03 -33.06
CA TYR A 157 -18.67 -34.84 -31.99
C TYR A 157 -18.73 -33.45 -31.36
N GLN A 158 -18.99 -32.40 -32.16
CA GLN A 158 -19.18 -31.05 -31.64
C GLN A 158 -20.39 -30.99 -30.69
N THR A 159 -21.48 -31.67 -31.04
CA THR A 159 -22.67 -31.79 -30.18
C THR A 159 -22.34 -32.56 -28.88
N LEU A 160 -21.62 -33.68 -28.98
CA LEU A 160 -21.20 -34.45 -27.79
C LEU A 160 -20.29 -33.63 -26.85
N TYR A 161 -19.36 -32.86 -27.41
CA TYR A 161 -18.48 -31.98 -26.65
C TYR A 161 -19.26 -30.88 -25.94
N GLN A 162 -20.16 -30.19 -26.64
CA GLN A 162 -21.02 -29.17 -26.05
C GLN A 162 -21.89 -29.73 -24.92
N ASN A 163 -22.48 -30.92 -25.11
CA ASN A 163 -23.26 -31.60 -24.08
C ASN A 163 -22.42 -31.97 -22.85
N ARG A 164 -21.17 -32.40 -23.05
CA ARG A 164 -20.25 -32.73 -21.95
C ARG A 164 -19.81 -31.49 -21.18
N VAL A 165 -19.43 -30.42 -21.87
CA VAL A 165 -19.07 -29.13 -21.26
C VAL A 165 -20.25 -28.56 -20.46
N GLN A 166 -21.46 -28.62 -21.02
CA GLN A 166 -22.67 -28.17 -20.31
C GLN A 166 -22.92 -28.99 -19.04
N LYS A 167 -22.78 -30.32 -19.11
CA LYS A 167 -22.97 -31.21 -17.96
C LYS A 167 -21.91 -31.02 -16.88
N ASP A 168 -20.65 -30.82 -17.28
CA ASP A 168 -19.54 -30.54 -16.36
C ASP A 168 -19.73 -29.16 -15.69
N LEU A 169 -20.22 -28.16 -16.43
CA LEU A 169 -20.55 -26.83 -15.91
C LEU A 169 -21.72 -26.88 -14.92
N GLU A 170 -22.78 -27.63 -15.22
CA GLU A 170 -23.94 -27.82 -14.31
C GLU A 170 -23.53 -28.56 -13.03
N HIS A 171 -22.65 -29.55 -13.14
CA HIS A 171 -22.13 -30.28 -11.99
C HIS A 171 -21.27 -29.38 -11.08
N ASP A 172 -20.35 -28.61 -11.67
CA ASP A 172 -19.46 -27.71 -10.94
C ASP A 172 -20.24 -26.56 -10.28
N GLN A 173 -21.22 -25.99 -10.98
CA GLN A 173 -22.14 -24.98 -10.42
C GLN A 173 -22.96 -25.54 -9.25
N THR A 174 -23.46 -26.78 -9.36
CA THR A 174 -24.24 -27.41 -8.29
C THR A 174 -23.37 -27.66 -7.04
N GLN A 175 -22.16 -28.16 -7.21
CA GLN A 175 -21.22 -28.35 -6.10
C GLN A 175 -20.86 -27.01 -5.43
N LYS A 176 -20.60 -25.97 -6.22
CA LYS A 176 -20.28 -24.63 -5.70
C LYS A 176 -21.45 -24.02 -4.93
N ILE A 177 -22.68 -24.18 -5.42
CA ILE A 177 -23.90 -23.73 -4.71
C ILE A 177 -24.06 -24.47 -3.39
N GLN A 178 -23.84 -25.79 -3.35
CA GLN A 178 -23.90 -26.58 -2.11
C GLN A 178 -22.84 -26.12 -1.10
N GLN A 179 -21.61 -25.87 -1.55
CA GLN A 179 -20.52 -25.37 -0.69
C GLN A 179 -20.84 -23.98 -0.12
N LEU A 180 -21.31 -23.05 -0.95
CA LEU A 180 -21.71 -21.71 -0.52
C LEU A 180 -22.90 -21.75 0.46
N THR A 181 -23.86 -22.65 0.23
CA THR A 181 -25.01 -22.84 1.12
C THR A 181 -24.57 -23.33 2.49
N HIS A 182 -23.64 -24.29 2.53
CA HIS A 182 -23.06 -24.78 3.79
C HIS A 182 -22.29 -23.68 4.53
N HIS A 183 -21.50 -22.89 3.80
CA HIS A 183 -20.75 -21.78 4.40
C HIS A 183 -21.69 -20.71 4.99
N LEU A 184 -22.78 -20.39 4.29
CA LEU A 184 -23.78 -19.42 4.76
C LEU A 184 -24.45 -19.89 6.05
N GLN A 185 -24.82 -21.18 6.15
CA GLN A 185 -25.36 -21.78 7.38
C GLN A 185 -24.37 -21.71 8.55
N GLN A 186 -23.07 -21.91 8.31
CA GLN A 186 -22.05 -21.76 9.35
C GLN A 186 -21.92 -20.31 9.84
N LEU A 187 -21.94 -19.33 8.93
CA LEU A 187 -21.90 -17.91 9.30
C LEU A 187 -23.12 -17.50 10.12
N GLU A 188 -24.32 -17.97 9.76
CA GLU A 188 -25.55 -17.72 10.52
C GLU A 188 -25.47 -18.31 11.93
N HIS A 189 -24.93 -19.53 12.07
CA HIS A 189 -24.69 -20.15 13.37
C HIS A 189 -23.72 -19.34 14.24
N ASN A 190 -22.59 -18.92 13.67
CA ASN A 190 -21.59 -18.10 14.38
C ASN A 190 -22.16 -16.75 14.82
N LEU A 191 -22.93 -16.08 13.95
CA LEU A 191 -23.58 -14.81 14.26
C LEU A 191 -24.61 -14.97 15.39
N SER A 192 -25.32 -16.10 15.46
CA SER A 192 -26.22 -16.41 16.57
C SER A 192 -25.47 -16.55 17.91
N GLN A 193 -24.35 -17.30 17.93
CA GLN A 193 -23.52 -17.45 19.12
C GLN A 193 -22.93 -16.12 19.61
N GLU A 194 -22.53 -15.25 18.68
CA GLU A 194 -22.02 -13.93 19.01
C GLU A 194 -23.10 -13.03 19.64
N ARG A 195 -24.34 -13.08 19.13
CA ARG A 195 -25.49 -12.37 19.70
C ARG A 195 -25.81 -12.83 21.13
N GLU A 196 -25.79 -14.13 21.38
CA GLU A 196 -25.98 -14.70 22.72
C GLU A 196 -24.86 -14.23 23.67
N THR A 197 -23.61 -14.29 23.21
CA THR A 197 -22.45 -13.84 23.97
C THR A 197 -22.53 -12.35 24.32
N LYS A 198 -22.91 -11.51 23.35
CA LYS A 198 -23.11 -10.07 23.55
C LYS A 198 -24.21 -9.79 24.58
N THR A 199 -25.33 -10.52 24.50
CA THR A 199 -26.44 -10.41 25.45
C THR A 199 -25.99 -10.79 26.87
N LEU A 200 -25.19 -11.86 27.00
CA LEU A 200 -24.62 -12.27 28.29
C LEU A 200 -23.69 -11.20 28.88
N TYR A 201 -22.82 -10.58 28.07
CA TYR A 201 -21.94 -9.51 28.52
C TYR A 201 -22.71 -8.25 28.93
N GLN A 202 -23.77 -7.88 28.19
CA GLN A 202 -24.64 -6.77 28.56
C GLN A 202 -25.34 -7.03 29.89
N GLN A 203 -25.85 -8.25 30.12
CA GLN A 203 -26.44 -8.61 31.40
C GLN A 203 -25.42 -8.51 32.55
N LYS A 204 -24.21 -9.03 32.37
CA LYS A 204 -23.13 -8.93 33.38
C LYS A 204 -22.74 -7.49 33.68
N ALA A 205 -22.72 -6.61 32.68
CA ALA A 205 -22.43 -5.19 32.88
C ALA A 205 -23.52 -4.53 33.74
N THR A 206 -24.80 -4.77 33.43
CA THR A 206 -25.94 -4.27 34.23
C THR A 206 -25.92 -4.79 35.67
N ASP A 207 -25.58 -6.07 35.86
CA ASP A 207 -25.46 -6.68 37.20
C ASP A 207 -24.30 -6.04 38.00
N LEU A 208 -23.18 -5.74 37.34
CA LEU A 208 -22.03 -5.08 37.96
C LEU A 208 -22.35 -3.62 38.32
N GLU A 209 -22.99 -2.87 37.44
CA GLU A 209 -23.45 -1.50 37.71
C GLU A 209 -24.42 -1.46 38.90
N THR A 210 -25.37 -2.40 38.95
CA THR A 210 -26.31 -2.54 40.07
C THR A 210 -25.58 -2.84 41.38
N SER A 211 -24.59 -3.74 41.34
CA SER A 211 -23.76 -4.08 42.49
C SER A 211 -22.93 -2.90 43.00
N LEU A 212 -22.34 -2.12 42.08
CA LEU A 212 -21.60 -0.90 42.39
C LEU A 212 -22.50 0.18 43.00
N MET A 213 -23.70 0.38 42.46
CA MET A 213 -24.69 1.30 43.01
C MET A 213 -25.13 0.92 44.42
N ASN A 214 -25.35 -0.38 44.67
CA ASN A 214 -25.72 -0.87 46.01
C ASN A 214 -24.57 -0.72 47.01
N LEU A 215 -23.32 -0.97 46.58
CA LEU A 215 -22.13 -0.76 47.38
C LEU A 215 -21.88 0.72 47.70
N ALA A 216 -22.12 1.62 46.73
CA ALA A 216 -22.02 3.05 46.94
C ALA A 216 -23.07 3.53 47.95
N LYS A 217 -24.32 3.07 47.83
CA LYS A 217 -25.40 3.38 48.78
C LYS A 217 -25.08 2.91 50.19
N SER A 218 -24.58 1.69 50.36
CA SER A 218 -24.24 1.13 51.68
C SER A 218 -23.05 1.83 52.35
N LYS A 219 -22.07 2.32 51.56
CA LYS A 219 -20.96 3.13 52.09
C LYS A 219 -21.38 4.57 52.41
N LEU A 220 -22.38 5.12 51.73
CA LEU A 220 -22.90 6.48 51.97
C LEU A 220 -23.77 6.57 53.23
N THR A 221 -24.50 5.51 53.60
CA THR A 221 -25.29 5.49 54.85
C THR A 221 -24.43 5.46 56.10
N GLY A 222 -23.17 5.01 56.02
CA GLY A 222 -22.20 5.02 57.14
C GLY A 222 -21.38 6.30 57.29
N LYS A 223 -21.47 7.25 56.36
CA LYS A 223 -20.59 8.45 56.31
C LYS A 223 -21.36 9.75 56.08
N LYS A 224 -22.57 9.81 56.63
CA LYS A 224 -23.52 10.92 56.48
C LYS A 224 -23.13 12.13 57.34
N GLU A 225 -21.92 12.65 57.14
CA GLU A 225 -21.58 14.02 57.58
C GLU A 225 -20.33 14.64 56.90
N SER A 226 -19.52 13.90 56.12
CA SER A 226 -18.23 14.43 55.64
C SER A 226 -18.10 14.66 54.12
N LEU A 227 -19.05 14.31 53.28
CA LEU A 227 -18.86 14.36 51.82
C LEU A 227 -20.05 14.98 51.09
N LYS A 228 -20.17 16.31 51.19
CA LYS A 228 -20.95 17.13 50.24
C LYS A 228 -20.14 17.63 49.04
N LEU A 229 -18.85 17.30 48.91
CA LEU A 229 -18.05 17.63 47.72
C LEU A 229 -17.19 16.42 47.35
N GLN A 230 -17.67 15.57 46.43
CA GLN A 230 -16.82 14.73 45.56
C GLN A 230 -17.60 13.85 44.55
N ASN A 231 -18.89 14.09 44.30
CA ASN A 231 -19.69 13.33 43.34
C ASN A 231 -19.87 14.04 41.99
N TYR A 232 -18.78 14.45 41.32
CA TYR A 232 -18.90 15.04 39.97
C TYR A 232 -17.87 14.59 38.92
N ASN A 233 -17.09 13.52 39.13
CA ASN A 233 -15.99 13.20 38.20
C ASN A 233 -16.02 11.82 37.51
N ILE A 234 -17.10 11.03 37.63
CA ILE A 234 -17.15 9.70 36.98
C ILE A 234 -18.36 9.54 36.03
N MET A 235 -19.19 10.58 35.86
CA MET A 235 -20.38 10.57 34.99
C MET A 235 -20.22 11.47 33.73
N VAL A 236 -19.00 11.61 33.17
CA VAL A 236 -18.70 12.60 32.09
C VAL A 236 -17.83 12.06 30.94
N ILE A 237 -17.77 10.74 30.67
CA ILE A 237 -17.06 10.26 29.44
C ILE A 237 -17.99 9.62 28.41
N GLN A 238 -19.16 9.09 28.81
CA GLN A 238 -20.10 8.49 27.85
C GLN A 238 -21.15 9.46 27.29
N THR A 239 -21.35 10.66 27.88
CA THR A 239 -22.53 11.49 27.60
C THR A 239 -22.40 12.56 26.52
N ASN A 240 -21.23 12.84 25.94
CA ASN A 240 -21.11 13.96 25.00
C ASN A 240 -20.84 13.57 23.53
N GLU A 241 -20.62 12.30 23.21
CA GLU A 241 -20.38 11.88 21.81
C GLU A 241 -21.58 12.16 20.89
N LEU A 242 -22.81 12.16 21.43
CA LEU A 242 -24.01 12.56 20.70
C LEU A 242 -24.13 14.08 20.51
N GLU A 243 -23.63 14.88 21.45
CA GLU A 243 -23.72 16.35 21.38
C GLU A 243 -22.85 16.93 20.26
N PHE A 244 -21.76 16.26 19.91
CA PHE A 244 -20.85 16.68 18.84
C PHE A 244 -21.15 16.09 17.47
N LYS A 245 -22.24 15.32 17.34
CA LYS A 245 -22.67 14.81 16.04
C LYS A 245 -23.00 15.97 15.10
N GLY A 246 -22.25 16.07 14.01
CA GLY A 246 -22.42 17.12 13.00
C GLY A 246 -21.76 18.46 13.34
N LYS A 247 -21.05 18.55 14.47
CA LYS A 247 -20.21 19.69 14.81
C LYS A 247 -18.88 19.63 14.07
N THR A 248 -18.28 20.78 13.85
CA THR A 248 -16.94 20.90 13.27
C THR A 248 -15.85 20.61 14.28
N LEU A 249 -14.65 20.25 13.83
CA LEU A 249 -13.48 20.07 14.68
C LEU A 249 -13.12 21.37 15.41
N GLN A 250 -13.29 22.52 14.76
CA GLN A 250 -13.13 23.82 15.41
C GLN A 250 -14.12 23.98 16.56
N GLU A 251 -15.42 23.73 16.35
CA GLU A 251 -16.43 23.83 17.41
C GLU A 251 -16.13 22.88 18.58
N TYR A 252 -15.61 21.68 18.30
CA TYR A 252 -15.15 20.76 19.33
C TYR A 252 -13.99 21.34 20.15
N LEU A 253 -13.00 21.94 19.51
CA LEU A 253 -11.86 22.56 20.21
C LEU A 253 -12.28 23.80 21.01
N GLU A 254 -13.18 24.63 20.47
CA GLU A 254 -13.75 25.78 21.18
C GLU A 254 -14.54 25.35 22.43
N TRP A 255 -15.32 24.27 22.34
CA TRP A 255 -16.01 23.72 23.49
C TRP A 255 -15.05 23.15 24.54
N LYS A 256 -14.01 22.44 24.09
CA LYS A 256 -13.04 21.78 24.97
C LYS A 256 -12.11 22.77 25.68
N TYR A 257 -11.77 23.87 25.00
CA TYR A 257 -10.85 24.90 25.47
C TYR A 257 -11.49 26.29 25.28
N PRO A 258 -12.52 26.63 26.07
CA PRO A 258 -13.31 27.83 25.84
C PRO A 258 -12.56 29.12 26.22
N ALA A 259 -11.68 29.07 27.23
CA ALA A 259 -10.89 30.22 27.63
C ALA A 259 -9.56 30.27 26.86
N LYS A 260 -9.05 31.49 26.66
CA LYS A 260 -7.76 31.72 25.99
C LYS A 260 -6.61 31.05 26.75
N GLU A 261 -6.64 31.11 28.07
CA GLU A 261 -5.66 30.50 28.96
C GLU A 261 -5.65 28.97 28.82
N ASP A 262 -6.81 28.35 28.58
CA ASP A 262 -6.91 26.91 28.31
C ASP A 262 -6.22 26.56 26.99
N LYS A 263 -6.48 27.32 25.92
CA LYS A 263 -5.86 27.14 24.60
C LYS A 263 -4.34 27.32 24.66
N GLU A 264 -3.88 28.33 25.40
CA GLU A 264 -2.46 28.57 25.65
C GLU A 264 -1.82 27.44 26.49
N GLY A 265 -2.58 26.73 27.32
CA GLY A 265 -2.11 25.56 28.08
C GLY A 265 -1.94 24.28 27.25
N VAL A 266 -2.51 24.22 26.04
CA VAL A 266 -2.46 23.02 25.20
C VAL A 266 -1.10 22.85 24.53
N LYS A 267 -0.50 21.67 24.73
CA LYS A 267 0.76 21.28 24.09
C LYS A 267 0.58 20.30 22.93
N GLU A 268 -0.46 19.47 22.97
CA GLU A 268 -0.68 18.44 21.96
C GLU A 268 -2.15 18.36 21.56
N ILE A 269 -2.40 18.27 20.26
CA ILE A 269 -3.72 17.95 19.69
C ILE A 269 -3.54 16.71 18.82
N ILE A 270 -4.16 15.59 19.21
CA ILE A 270 -4.07 14.33 18.47
C ILE A 270 -5.48 13.83 18.16
N ILE A 271 -5.77 13.82 16.87
CA ILE A 271 -7.02 13.47 16.22
C ILE A 271 -6.67 12.41 15.16
N GLY A 272 -6.61 11.14 15.56
CA GLY A 272 -6.04 10.07 14.73
C GLY A 272 -6.88 8.80 14.60
N ASN A 273 -8.02 8.72 15.30
CA ASN A 273 -8.89 7.55 15.25
C ASN A 273 -10.34 7.99 15.53
N ILE A 274 -10.87 8.82 14.63
CA ILE A 274 -12.21 9.43 14.77
C ILE A 274 -13.30 8.59 14.09
N ASP A 275 -13.03 7.33 13.72
CA ASP A 275 -14.09 6.42 13.28
C ASP A 275 -15.27 6.36 14.29
N ASP A 276 -15.01 6.67 15.57
CA ASP A 276 -16.03 6.80 16.63
C ASP A 276 -16.73 8.18 16.72
N VAL A 277 -16.14 9.28 16.24
CA VAL A 277 -16.69 10.63 16.46
C VAL A 277 -17.21 11.21 15.14
N ARG A 278 -18.53 11.46 15.07
CA ARG A 278 -19.20 12.07 13.91
C ARG A 278 -18.93 13.58 13.80
N ILE A 279 -17.66 13.98 13.93
CA ILE A 279 -17.17 15.35 13.88
C ILE A 279 -16.71 15.65 12.46
N LYS A 280 -17.23 16.73 11.88
CA LYS A 280 -16.79 17.23 10.56
C LYS A 280 -15.50 18.00 10.73
N PHE A 281 -14.50 17.83 9.85
CA PHE A 281 -13.21 18.53 10.06
C PHE A 281 -13.28 19.98 9.55
N GLY A 282 -13.59 20.19 8.27
CA GLY A 282 -13.80 21.54 7.72
C GLY A 282 -12.55 22.43 7.81
N GLU A 283 -12.75 23.68 8.24
CA GLU A 283 -11.64 24.61 8.49
C GLU A 283 -11.14 24.47 9.94
N LEU A 284 -9.83 24.52 10.12
CA LEU A 284 -9.19 24.49 11.44
C LEU A 284 -8.29 25.70 11.65
N ASP A 285 -8.55 26.46 12.71
CA ASP A 285 -7.79 27.65 13.11
C ASP A 285 -7.15 27.47 14.49
N LEU A 286 -5.83 27.42 14.49
CA LEU A 286 -5.00 27.13 15.66
C LEU A 286 -4.23 28.36 16.15
N ARG A 287 -4.52 29.56 15.63
CA ARG A 287 -3.77 30.78 15.96
C ARG A 287 -3.74 31.11 17.46
N GLU A 288 -4.71 30.60 18.23
CA GLU A 288 -4.79 30.79 19.68
C GLU A 288 -4.00 29.74 20.49
N PHE A 289 -3.50 28.67 19.86
CA PHE A 289 -2.76 27.57 20.51
C PHE A 289 -1.24 27.81 20.45
N LYS A 290 -0.78 28.91 21.06
CA LYS A 290 0.61 29.41 20.91
C LYS A 290 1.69 28.45 21.41
N ASN A 291 1.37 27.61 22.40
CA ASN A 291 2.31 26.67 23.02
C ASN A 291 2.24 25.25 22.42
N LEU A 292 1.53 25.08 21.30
CA LEU A 292 1.39 23.78 20.65
C LEU A 292 2.75 23.25 20.19
N GLU A 293 3.09 22.05 20.67
CA GLU A 293 4.32 21.33 20.31
C GLU A 293 4.04 20.23 19.28
N LYS A 294 2.82 19.68 19.27
CA LYS A 294 2.44 18.58 18.37
C LYS A 294 1.00 18.70 17.95
N ILE A 295 0.76 18.55 16.65
CA ILE A 295 -0.57 18.35 16.11
C ILE A 295 -0.60 17.19 15.14
N VAL A 296 -1.62 16.34 15.29
CA VAL A 296 -1.96 15.27 14.36
C VAL A 296 -3.46 15.35 14.11
N VAL A 297 -3.87 15.70 12.90
CA VAL A 297 -5.28 15.71 12.45
C VAL A 297 -5.32 14.98 11.12
N ASN A 298 -5.32 13.65 11.19
CA ASN A 298 -5.38 12.83 10.00
C ASN A 298 -6.85 12.57 9.65
N GLY A 299 -7.21 12.80 8.39
CA GLY A 299 -8.53 12.41 7.90
C GLY A 299 -8.60 10.90 7.65
N THR A 300 -9.74 10.46 7.12
CA THR A 300 -9.94 9.05 6.72
C THR A 300 -9.99 8.93 5.20
N SER A 301 -9.62 7.77 4.67
CA SER A 301 -9.70 7.53 3.22
C SER A 301 -11.13 7.42 2.70
N TYR A 302 -12.10 7.11 3.58
CA TYR A 302 -13.45 6.66 3.18
C TYR A 302 -14.53 7.74 3.33
N ASP A 303 -14.35 8.73 4.19
CA ASP A 303 -15.37 9.76 4.45
C ASP A 303 -14.90 11.14 3.97
N ALA A 304 -15.75 11.85 3.25
CA ALA A 304 -15.47 13.21 2.79
C ALA A 304 -15.70 14.25 3.91
N GLU A 305 -16.55 13.95 4.90
CA GLU A 305 -16.90 14.88 5.97
C GLU A 305 -15.78 15.04 7.03
N HIS A 306 -14.91 14.03 7.16
CA HIS A 306 -13.78 14.00 8.10
C HIS A 306 -12.47 14.46 7.46
N LYS A 307 -12.54 15.48 6.61
CA LYS A 307 -11.37 16.04 5.92
C LYS A 307 -11.24 17.53 6.16
N LEU A 308 -10.04 17.94 6.54
CA LEU A 308 -9.65 19.34 6.55
C LEU A 308 -9.56 19.85 5.11
N ASN A 309 -10.12 21.03 4.88
CA ASN A 309 -9.95 21.76 3.62
C ASN A 309 -9.07 23.02 3.79
N SER A 310 -8.87 23.46 5.02
CA SER A 310 -8.09 24.65 5.37
C SER A 310 -7.46 24.48 6.76
N LEU A 311 -6.24 24.99 6.90
CA LEU A 311 -5.50 24.98 8.16
C LEU A 311 -4.81 26.33 8.35
N LYS A 312 -4.99 26.93 9.53
CA LYS A 312 -4.25 28.12 9.97
C LYS A 312 -3.50 27.74 11.24
N ILE A 313 -2.17 27.72 11.18
CA ILE A 313 -1.35 27.30 12.33
C ILE A 313 -1.03 28.50 13.23
N GLY A 314 -0.86 29.70 12.66
CA GLY A 314 -0.45 30.87 13.43
C GLY A 314 0.95 30.76 14.03
N ASP A 315 1.20 31.52 15.10
CA ASP A 315 2.53 31.67 15.72
C ASP A 315 2.91 30.51 16.65
N CYS A 316 2.67 29.26 16.25
CA CYS A 316 3.06 28.06 17.03
C CYS A 316 4.59 27.87 17.04
N ALA A 317 5.30 28.75 17.74
CA ALA A 317 6.76 28.83 17.78
C ALA A 317 7.47 27.61 18.40
N ASN A 318 6.70 26.71 19.02
CA ASN A 318 7.19 25.48 19.67
C ASN A 318 6.84 24.21 18.91
N LEU A 319 6.22 24.31 17.73
CA LEU A 319 5.75 23.15 16.98
C LEU A 319 6.93 22.27 16.51
N LYS A 320 6.92 21.02 16.96
CA LYS A 320 7.91 19.99 16.64
C LYS A 320 7.34 18.93 15.70
N PHE A 321 6.03 18.75 15.69
CA PHE A 321 5.38 17.72 14.88
C PHE A 321 4.05 18.19 14.31
N LEU A 322 3.89 18.04 12.99
CA LEU A 322 2.69 18.42 12.24
C LEU A 322 2.26 17.27 11.33
N GLY A 323 1.15 16.63 11.65
CA GLY A 323 0.54 15.58 10.82
C GLY A 323 -0.86 15.97 10.38
N VAL A 324 -1.08 16.07 9.08
CA VAL A 324 -2.36 16.40 8.43
C VAL A 324 -2.61 15.53 7.20
N SER A 325 -2.26 14.25 7.32
CA SER A 325 -2.39 13.28 6.24
C SER A 325 -3.86 12.94 5.95
N PHE A 326 -4.17 12.47 4.74
CA PHE A 326 -5.51 11.99 4.37
C PHE A 326 -6.62 13.05 4.47
N ASN A 327 -6.30 14.31 4.14
CA ASN A 327 -7.26 15.42 4.14
C ASN A 327 -7.54 15.92 2.71
N ASN A 328 -8.27 17.03 2.57
CA ASN A 328 -8.59 17.69 1.30
C ASN A 328 -7.84 19.02 1.15
N LEU A 329 -6.67 19.17 1.78
CA LEU A 329 -5.88 20.39 1.63
C LEU A 329 -5.43 20.53 0.17
N THR A 330 -5.55 21.73 -0.38
CA THR A 330 -5.12 22.05 -1.76
C THR A 330 -3.82 22.85 -1.81
N SER A 331 -3.32 23.27 -0.66
CA SER A 331 -2.12 24.11 -0.52
C SER A 331 -1.37 23.81 0.77
N VAL A 332 -0.06 24.01 0.73
CA VAL A 332 0.86 23.95 1.89
C VAL A 332 1.30 25.34 2.37
N GLU A 333 0.65 26.42 1.93
CA GLU A 333 1.01 27.79 2.32
C GLU A 333 0.96 28.04 3.84
N PHE A 334 0.16 27.25 4.58
CA PHE A 334 0.15 27.30 6.04
C PHE A 334 1.53 27.01 6.67
N LEU A 335 2.41 26.30 5.95
CA LEU A 335 3.78 26.05 6.40
C LEU A 335 4.62 27.33 6.48
N LYS A 336 4.33 28.34 5.66
CA LYS A 336 5.03 29.64 5.69
C LYS A 336 4.67 30.49 6.91
N GLN A 337 3.61 30.12 7.64
CA GLN A 337 3.18 30.80 8.87
C GLN A 337 4.00 30.36 10.09
N LEU A 338 4.77 29.27 9.98
CA LEU A 338 5.58 28.77 11.08
C LEU A 338 6.74 29.74 11.37
N VAL A 339 6.76 30.27 12.59
CA VAL A 339 7.79 31.23 13.05
C VAL A 339 9.18 30.59 13.11
N ASN A 340 9.26 29.32 13.50
CA ASN A 340 10.52 28.58 13.69
C ASN A 340 10.47 27.24 12.93
N PRO A 341 10.47 27.25 11.58
CA PRO A 341 10.36 26.03 10.77
C PRO A 341 11.49 25.03 11.07
N GLU A 342 12.67 25.51 11.47
CA GLU A 342 13.81 24.68 11.85
C GLU A 342 13.57 23.85 13.11
N LYS A 343 12.56 24.14 13.94
CA LYS A 343 12.22 23.29 15.10
C LYS A 343 11.41 22.06 14.73
N LEU A 344 10.84 22.02 13.53
CA LEU A 344 9.98 20.92 13.10
C LEU A 344 10.81 19.64 12.85
N GLN A 345 10.43 18.57 13.53
CA GLN A 345 11.07 17.26 13.49
C GLN A 345 10.25 16.22 12.73
N GLY A 346 8.93 16.41 12.68
CA GLY A 346 8.00 15.54 11.96
C GLY A 346 7.00 16.34 11.12
N LEU A 347 6.88 16.01 9.85
CA LEU A 347 5.93 16.64 8.93
C LEU A 347 5.26 15.58 8.05
N PHE A 348 3.96 15.34 8.28
CA PHE A 348 3.16 14.44 7.44
C PHE A 348 2.05 15.24 6.76
N VAL A 349 2.18 15.44 5.44
CA VAL A 349 1.21 16.12 4.57
C VAL A 349 0.75 15.23 3.42
N ASN A 350 1.08 13.93 3.47
CA ASN A 350 0.77 12.95 2.44
C ASN A 350 -0.73 12.70 2.28
N CYS A 351 -1.15 12.26 1.09
CA CYS A 351 -2.55 11.96 0.76
C CYS A 351 -3.48 13.17 0.95
N ASN A 352 -3.14 14.30 0.32
CA ASN A 352 -3.99 15.47 0.20
C ASN A 352 -4.28 15.74 -1.30
N ASN A 353 -4.78 16.93 -1.63
CA ASN A 353 -4.99 17.39 -3.00
C ASN A 353 -4.11 18.60 -3.31
N ILE A 354 -2.88 18.61 -2.79
CA ILE A 354 -1.97 19.77 -2.95
C ILE A 354 -1.74 20.03 -4.44
N GLU A 355 -2.05 21.25 -4.87
CA GLU A 355 -1.76 21.78 -6.20
C GLU A 355 -0.26 21.72 -6.53
N PRO A 356 0.13 21.80 -7.82
CA PRO A 356 1.54 21.72 -8.21
C PRO A 356 2.42 22.67 -7.39
N THR A 357 3.31 22.10 -6.59
CA THR A 357 4.15 22.86 -5.63
C THR A 357 5.59 22.36 -5.69
N ASP A 358 6.55 23.28 -5.79
CA ASP A 358 7.96 22.93 -5.74
C ASP A 358 8.36 22.48 -4.32
N ILE A 359 9.08 21.37 -4.21
CA ILE A 359 9.57 20.84 -2.92
C ILE A 359 10.58 21.77 -2.22
N GLU A 360 11.09 22.81 -2.88
CA GLU A 360 11.88 23.87 -2.22
C GLU A 360 11.15 24.52 -1.04
N ILE A 361 9.82 24.48 -0.99
CA ILE A 361 9.04 24.92 0.17
C ILE A 361 9.44 24.23 1.48
N PHE A 362 10.02 23.03 1.39
CA PHE A 362 10.48 22.27 2.55
C PHE A 362 11.93 22.56 2.98
N SER A 363 12.67 23.39 2.21
CA SER A 363 14.06 23.72 2.52
C SER A 363 14.30 24.39 3.89
N PRO A 364 13.35 25.14 4.51
CA PRO A 364 13.55 25.69 5.85
C PRO A 364 13.53 24.64 6.98
N PHE A 365 12.96 23.45 6.76
CA PHE A 365 12.76 22.43 7.80
C PHE A 365 13.97 21.51 7.97
N VAL A 366 15.12 22.10 8.30
CA VAL A 366 16.43 21.41 8.32
C VAL A 366 16.55 20.28 9.35
N ASN A 367 15.67 20.24 10.36
CA ASN A 367 15.70 19.22 11.43
C ASN A 367 14.65 18.10 11.26
N LEU A 368 13.98 17.99 10.12
CA LEU A 368 13.02 16.90 9.87
C LEU A 368 13.70 15.54 10.02
N SER A 369 13.13 14.69 10.88
CA SER A 369 13.48 13.28 11.09
C SER A 369 12.46 12.31 10.50
N SER A 370 11.21 12.76 10.38
CA SER A 370 10.09 12.01 9.81
C SER A 370 9.36 12.89 8.82
N PHE A 371 9.31 12.50 7.56
CA PHE A 371 8.74 13.33 6.51
C PHE A 371 7.95 12.48 5.50
N ARG A 372 6.66 12.80 5.33
CA ARG A 372 5.77 12.14 4.38
C ARG A 372 5.03 13.20 3.59
N MET A 373 5.23 13.25 2.28
CA MET A 373 4.59 14.24 1.38
C MET A 373 3.88 13.61 0.18
N GLY A 374 4.13 12.34 -0.12
CA GLY A 374 3.55 11.65 -1.28
C GLY A 374 2.06 11.35 -1.18
N THR A 375 1.59 10.43 -2.01
CA THR A 375 0.25 9.84 -1.98
C THR A 375 0.41 8.33 -1.83
N THR A 376 -0.36 7.66 -0.98
CA THR A 376 -0.30 6.19 -0.89
C THR A 376 -1.10 5.55 -2.01
N SER A 377 -0.83 4.28 -2.33
CA SER A 377 -1.60 3.51 -3.34
C SER A 377 -3.10 3.43 -3.04
N ARG A 378 -3.51 3.57 -1.79
CA ARG A 378 -4.92 3.62 -1.37
C ARG A 378 -5.58 4.98 -1.62
N GLY A 379 -4.81 5.99 -2.00
CA GLY A 379 -5.22 7.38 -2.15
C GLY A 379 -5.31 7.84 -3.59
N LEU A 380 -5.72 7.01 -4.56
CA LEU A 380 -5.78 7.40 -5.97
C LEU A 380 -6.63 8.67 -6.24
N ASN A 381 -7.58 8.98 -5.35
CA ASN A 381 -8.38 10.21 -5.40
C ASN A 381 -7.71 11.43 -4.73
N PHE A 382 -6.58 11.25 -4.05
CA PHE A 382 -5.83 12.26 -3.29
C PHE A 382 -4.42 12.37 -3.84
N ARG A 383 -4.19 13.27 -4.80
CA ARG A 383 -2.86 13.42 -5.41
C ARG A 383 -2.21 14.73 -5.00
N ASN A 384 -1.16 14.63 -4.20
CA ASN A 384 -0.22 15.73 -4.01
C ASN A 384 0.68 15.86 -5.23
N ARG A 385 0.72 17.03 -5.86
CA ARG A 385 1.52 17.28 -7.07
C ARG A 385 2.84 17.99 -6.76
N PHE A 386 3.63 17.42 -5.84
CA PHE A 386 4.96 17.94 -5.56
C PHE A 386 5.90 17.67 -6.73
N TYR A 387 6.68 18.68 -7.14
CA TYR A 387 7.69 18.58 -8.20
C TYR A 387 9.01 19.24 -7.76
N GLY A 388 10.05 19.11 -8.58
CA GLY A 388 11.35 19.74 -8.35
C GLY A 388 12.45 18.71 -8.09
N SER A 389 13.51 19.13 -7.41
CA SER A 389 14.70 18.31 -7.15
C SER A 389 14.94 18.11 -5.66
N LEU A 390 15.24 16.87 -5.24
CA LEU A 390 15.59 16.54 -3.85
C LEU A 390 16.83 17.30 -3.34
N LYS A 391 17.58 17.96 -4.23
CA LYS A 391 18.65 18.89 -3.88
C LYS A 391 18.23 19.98 -2.88
N SER A 392 16.99 20.45 -2.91
CA SER A 392 16.48 21.44 -1.95
C SER A 392 16.46 20.90 -0.51
N LEU A 393 16.42 19.58 -0.34
CA LEU A 393 16.42 18.89 0.95
C LEU A 393 17.82 18.47 1.42
N LYS A 394 18.89 18.87 0.72
CA LYS A 394 20.28 18.49 1.05
C LYS A 394 20.71 18.88 2.47
N ASN A 395 20.11 19.93 3.02
CA ASN A 395 20.41 20.44 4.37
C ASN A 395 19.60 19.72 5.46
N CYS A 396 18.63 18.89 5.07
CA CYS A 396 17.79 18.14 5.99
C CYS A 396 18.50 16.84 6.41
N SER A 397 19.61 16.97 7.15
CA SER A 397 20.51 15.87 7.49
C SER A 397 19.87 14.75 8.31
N ASN A 398 18.69 15.00 8.89
CA ASN A 398 17.97 14.07 9.75
C ASN A 398 16.86 13.29 9.03
N ILE A 399 16.49 13.65 7.79
CA ILE A 399 15.29 13.09 7.11
C ILE A 399 15.34 11.56 7.03
N LEU A 400 16.54 11.00 6.89
CA LEU A 400 16.77 9.57 6.75
C LEU A 400 17.06 8.90 8.09
N SER A 401 16.56 9.45 9.20
CA SER A 401 16.61 8.79 10.51
C SER A 401 15.36 7.95 10.81
N ASN A 402 14.23 8.21 10.14
CA ASN A 402 12.99 7.51 10.43
C ASN A 402 12.22 7.12 9.17
N ILE A 403 11.46 8.04 8.57
CA ILE A 403 10.56 7.74 7.46
C ILE A 403 10.65 8.88 6.45
N PHE A 404 10.91 8.54 5.19
CA PHE A 404 10.86 9.46 4.06
C PHE A 404 9.96 8.87 2.97
N CYS A 405 8.78 9.46 2.75
CA CYS A 405 7.81 8.99 1.76
C CYS A 405 7.44 10.11 0.79
N PHE A 406 7.69 9.88 -0.50
CA PHE A 406 7.33 10.80 -1.59
C PHE A 406 6.70 10.05 -2.78
N ASP A 407 6.01 8.96 -2.46
CA ASP A 407 5.22 8.15 -3.39
C ASP A 407 4.30 9.02 -4.27
N PHE A 408 4.14 8.63 -5.54
CA PHE A 408 3.25 9.27 -6.51
C PHE A 408 3.45 10.80 -6.67
N THR A 409 4.68 11.28 -6.52
CA THR A 409 5.05 12.68 -6.79
C THR A 409 5.64 12.84 -8.20
N ASP A 410 5.75 14.09 -8.65
CA ASP A 410 6.34 14.46 -9.93
C ASP A 410 7.84 14.86 -9.77
N ILE A 411 8.50 14.34 -8.73
CA ILE A 411 9.93 14.56 -8.44
C ILE A 411 10.75 13.55 -9.27
N ASP A 412 11.65 14.02 -10.13
CA ASP A 412 12.46 13.18 -11.04
C ASP A 412 13.97 13.18 -10.75
N SER A 413 14.47 13.98 -9.81
CA SER A 413 15.91 14.21 -9.67
C SER A 413 16.38 14.53 -8.25
N GLY A 414 17.71 14.47 -8.06
CA GLY A 414 18.39 14.94 -6.86
C GLY A 414 18.60 13.88 -5.77
N LEU A 415 18.39 12.60 -6.08
CA LEU A 415 18.59 11.50 -5.13
C LEU A 415 20.03 11.50 -4.58
N GLU A 416 21.02 11.91 -5.38
CA GLU A 416 22.43 12.02 -5.02
C GLU A 416 22.71 13.02 -3.88
N TYR A 417 21.76 13.92 -3.58
CA TYR A 417 21.86 14.87 -2.47
C TYR A 417 21.24 14.35 -1.17
N MET A 418 20.51 13.23 -1.22
CA MET A 418 19.89 12.66 -0.03
C MET A 418 20.96 11.96 0.81
N PRO A 419 21.00 12.19 2.14
CA PRO A 419 22.00 11.57 3.01
C PRO A 419 21.68 10.10 3.27
N LEU A 420 21.77 9.25 2.23
CA LEU A 420 21.51 7.81 2.28
C LEU A 420 22.44 7.16 3.31
N ARG A 421 21.95 7.00 4.54
CA ARG A 421 22.70 6.30 5.60
C ARG A 421 22.62 4.82 5.30
N GLN A 422 23.80 4.21 5.13
CA GLN A 422 23.93 2.76 4.99
C GLN A 422 23.55 2.10 6.33
N HIS A 423 22.44 1.36 6.35
CA HIS A 423 21.87 0.81 7.57
C HIS A 423 22.70 -0.33 8.15
N GLY A 424 23.50 -0.03 9.17
CA GLY A 424 24.10 -1.02 10.07
C GLY A 424 23.28 -1.30 11.35
N SER A 425 22.20 -0.55 11.62
CA SER A 425 21.44 -0.65 12.87
C SER A 425 19.98 -1.05 12.63
N LYS A 426 19.43 -1.83 13.59
CA LYS A 426 18.10 -2.47 13.59
C LYS A 426 16.88 -1.52 13.47
N ARG A 427 17.07 -0.22 13.30
CA ARG A 427 16.00 0.74 13.01
C ARG A 427 16.16 1.19 11.57
N SER A 428 15.43 0.52 10.70
CA SER A 428 15.36 0.76 9.26
C SER A 428 14.70 2.11 9.01
N SER A 429 15.45 3.04 8.45
CA SER A 429 14.90 4.24 7.84
C SER A 429 14.47 3.84 6.43
N PHE A 430 13.20 4.08 6.14
CA PHE A 430 12.59 3.65 4.90
C PHE A 430 12.45 4.85 3.96
N ILE A 431 12.91 4.66 2.72
CA ILE A 431 12.52 5.50 1.61
C ILE A 431 11.38 4.78 0.91
N GLU A 432 10.16 5.29 1.09
CA GLU A 432 8.98 4.85 0.35
C GLU A 432 8.93 5.71 -0.93
N CYS A 433 9.08 5.04 -2.08
CA CYS A 433 8.94 5.62 -3.41
C CYS A 433 8.24 4.63 -4.36
N PHE A 434 6.92 4.61 -4.31
CA PHE A 434 6.08 3.82 -5.19
C PHE A 434 5.55 4.70 -6.34
N GLY A 435 5.74 4.21 -7.58
CA GLY A 435 5.03 4.73 -8.74
C GLY A 435 3.68 4.05 -8.94
N ASP A 436 2.79 4.70 -9.67
CA ASP A 436 1.54 4.10 -10.16
C ASP A 436 1.85 2.98 -11.15
N ASP A 437 1.29 1.80 -10.90
CA ASP A 437 1.40 0.62 -11.75
C ASP A 437 0.45 0.68 -12.95
N GLY A 438 -0.50 1.63 -12.98
CA GLY A 438 -1.60 1.67 -13.94
C GLY A 438 -1.65 2.85 -14.92
N GLU A 439 -1.70 4.11 -14.46
CA GLU A 439 -2.31 5.16 -15.30
C GLU A 439 -1.64 6.54 -15.31
N ALA A 440 -0.65 6.81 -14.48
CA ALA A 440 0.18 8.00 -14.63
C ALA A 440 1.66 7.67 -14.43
N LYS A 441 2.50 8.01 -15.42
CA LYS A 441 3.97 8.02 -15.30
C LYS A 441 4.39 9.06 -14.26
N THR A 442 4.17 8.76 -12.99
CA THR A 442 4.73 9.51 -11.88
C THR A 442 6.24 9.51 -12.08
N LYS A 443 6.82 10.69 -11.98
CA LYS A 443 8.23 10.87 -12.31
C LYS A 443 9.17 10.26 -11.27
N CYS A 444 8.64 9.99 -10.07
CA CYS A 444 9.38 9.33 -9.00
C CYS A 444 9.86 7.92 -9.36
N VAL A 445 9.32 7.28 -10.42
CA VAL A 445 9.85 6.01 -10.96
C VAL A 445 11.34 6.11 -11.34
N VAL A 446 11.79 7.27 -11.83
CA VAL A 446 13.21 7.49 -12.15
C VAL A 446 14.07 7.38 -10.88
N ILE A 447 13.59 7.94 -9.77
CA ILE A 447 14.28 7.87 -8.47
C ILE A 447 14.20 6.43 -7.92
N GLN A 448 13.06 5.77 -8.09
CA GLN A 448 12.88 4.36 -7.71
C GLN A 448 13.90 3.47 -8.43
N ASP A 449 14.10 3.68 -9.74
CA ASP A 449 15.09 2.96 -10.55
C ASP A 449 16.52 3.20 -10.05
N GLN A 450 16.85 4.44 -9.68
CA GLN A 450 18.15 4.79 -9.09
C GLN A 450 18.37 4.19 -7.70
N LEU A 451 17.30 3.91 -6.95
CA LEU A 451 17.37 3.28 -5.63
C LEU A 451 17.54 1.75 -5.69
N ARG A 452 17.16 1.09 -6.80
CA ARG A 452 17.22 -0.39 -6.95
C ARG A 452 18.57 -1.03 -6.60
N PRO A 453 19.74 -0.45 -6.97
CA PRO A 453 21.03 -1.05 -6.64
C PRO A 453 21.31 -1.15 -5.13
N PHE A 454 20.60 -0.38 -4.30
CA PHE A 454 20.83 -0.30 -2.86
C PHE A 454 19.93 -1.24 -2.04
N ASP A 455 19.13 -2.09 -2.70
CA ASP A 455 18.21 -3.05 -2.05
C ASP A 455 17.26 -2.36 -1.03
N TYR A 456 16.89 -1.11 -1.32
CA TYR A 456 15.70 -0.52 -0.72
C TYR A 456 14.51 -1.32 -1.25
N ASP A 457 13.79 -1.96 -0.33
CA ASP A 457 12.65 -2.82 -0.62
C ASP A 457 11.49 -1.93 -1.08
N LEU A 458 11.46 -1.59 -2.36
CA LEU A 458 10.51 -0.65 -2.99
C LEU A 458 9.26 -1.35 -3.54
N GLU A 459 9.07 -2.65 -3.27
CA GLU A 459 7.92 -3.44 -3.76
C GLU A 459 7.40 -4.45 -2.69
N ALA A 460 7.60 -4.17 -1.39
CA ALA A 460 7.11 -5.01 -0.28
C ALA A 460 5.64 -4.74 0.08
#